data_AF-A0A2L2Z9J0-F1
#
_entry.id   AF-A0A2L2Z9J0-F1
#
_cell.length_a   1.000
_cell.length_b   1.000
_cell.length_c   1.000
_cell.angle_alpha   90.00
_cell.angle_beta   90.00
_cell.angle_gamma   90.00
#
_symmetry.space_group_name_H-M   'P 1'
#
loop_
_entity.id
_entity.type
_entity.pdbx_description
1 polymer ?
#
loop_
_entity_poly.entity_id
_entity_poly.type
_entity_poly.pdbx_seq_one_letter_code
_entity_poly.pdbx_strand_id
1 'polypeptide(L)' 'ISLTGPLSISGRSAVVHADPDDLGKGGQELSNTTGNAGGRLACGFFVVLM' A
#
# COMPACT_ATOMS: atom_id res chain seq x y z
N ILE A 1 -6.44 -4.14 -8.46
CA ILE A 1 -5.47 -3.11 -8.93
C ILE A 1 -5.68 -2.93 -10.44
N SER A 2 -5.81 -1.70 -10.94
CA SER A 2 -6.09 -1.42 -12.37
C SER A 2 -5.37 -0.16 -12.82
N LEU A 3 -4.95 -0.09 -14.09
CA LEU A 3 -4.39 1.13 -14.70
C LEU A 3 -5.42 1.94 -15.50
N THR A 4 -6.64 1.43 -15.66
CA THR A 4 -7.72 2.06 -16.43
C THR A 4 -9.02 2.11 -15.63
N GLY A 5 -9.96 2.96 -16.06
CA GLY A 5 -11.26 3.14 -15.42
C GLY A 5 -11.22 3.97 -14.13
N PRO A 6 -12.36 4.14 -13.44
CA PRO A 6 -12.49 5.04 -12.27
C PRO A 6 -11.67 4.58 -11.04
N LEU A 7 -11.29 3.31 -10.99
CA LEU A 7 -10.44 2.73 -9.94
C LEU A 7 -8.96 2.64 -10.34
N SER A 8 -8.53 3.41 -11.34
CA SER A 8 -7.13 3.45 -11.76
C SER A 8 -6.21 3.85 -10.60
N ILE A 9 -5.02 3.24 -10.56
CA ILE A 9 -3.95 3.58 -9.62
C ILE A 9 -2.96 4.62 -10.17
N SER A 10 -3.13 5.07 -11.41
CA SER A 10 -2.32 6.17 -11.95
C SER A 10 -2.43 7.39 -11.02
N GLY A 11 -1.31 8.02 -10.69
CA GLY A 11 -1.22 9.11 -9.72
C GLY A 11 -1.29 8.69 -8.24
N ARG A 12 -1.44 7.40 -7.93
CA ARG A 12 -1.31 6.86 -6.57
C ARG A 12 0.12 6.37 -6.30
N SER A 13 0.42 6.09 -5.05
CA SER A 13 1.73 5.58 -4.64
C SER A 13 1.70 4.10 -4.27
N ALA A 14 2.79 3.38 -4.57
CA ALA A 14 3.17 2.17 -3.85
C ALA A 14 4.09 2.55 -2.69
N VAL A 15 4.02 1.78 -1.60
CA VAL A 15 4.86 1.96 -0.41
C VAL A 15 5.45 0.61 -0.03
N VAL A 16 6.76 0.56 0.21
CA VAL A 16 7.43 -0.60 0.79
C VAL A 16 7.58 -0.34 2.29
N HIS A 17 7.06 -1.26 3.06
CA HIS A 17 7.07 -1.22 4.51
C HIS A 17 8.31 -1.91 5.09
N ALA A 18 8.70 -1.51 6.31
CA ALA A 18 9.89 -2.03 6.99
C ALA A 18 9.66 -3.43 7.59
N ASP A 19 8.43 -3.68 8.03
CA ASP A 19 8.06 -4.91 8.73
C ASP A 19 7.02 -5.71 7.92
N PRO A 20 6.90 -7.03 8.15
CA PRO A 20 5.88 -7.84 7.51
C PRO A 20 4.46 -7.39 7.88
N ASP A 21 3.56 -7.38 6.89
CA ASP A 21 2.13 -7.19 7.12
C ASP A 21 1.55 -8.44 7.80
N ASP A 22 0.83 -8.24 8.90
CA ASP A 22 0.17 -9.30 9.67
C ASP A 22 -1.16 -9.79 9.07
N LEU A 23 -1.59 -9.17 7.97
CA LEU A 23 -2.76 -9.48 7.16
C LEU A 23 -4.10 -9.41 7.93
N GLY A 24 -4.19 -8.53 8.92
CA GLY A 24 -5.39 -8.38 9.75
C GLY A 24 -5.54 -9.46 10.83
N LYS A 25 -4.48 -10.25 11.08
CA LYS A 25 -4.53 -11.42 11.99
C LYS A 25 -3.79 -11.19 13.31
N GLY A 26 -3.25 -10.00 13.54
CA GLY A 26 -2.49 -9.68 14.74
C GLY A 26 -3.33 -9.38 15.98
N GLY A 27 -4.65 -9.18 15.83
CA GLY A 27 -5.58 -8.94 16.95
C GLY A 27 -5.46 -7.57 17.61
N GLN A 28 -4.59 -6.70 17.08
CA GLN A 28 -4.39 -5.32 17.53
C GLN A 28 -5.18 -4.34 16.66
N GLU A 29 -5.51 -3.16 17.19
CA GLU A 29 -6.34 -2.15 16.52
C GLU A 29 -5.88 -1.84 15.08
N LEU A 30 -4.57 -1.68 14.89
CA LEU A 30 -3.98 -1.28 13.61
C LEU A 30 -3.82 -2.43 12.59
N SER A 31 -4.11 -3.67 12.98
CA SER A 31 -3.97 -4.86 12.12
C SER A 31 -4.90 -4.78 10.90
N ASN A 32 -6.16 -4.37 11.10
CA ASN A 32 -7.16 -4.27 10.02
C ASN A 32 -6.99 -3.02 9.12
N THR A 33 -6.10 -2.10 9.47
CA THR A 33 -5.92 -0.83 8.74
C THR A 33 -4.58 -0.73 8.05
N THR A 34 -3.50 -1.14 8.73
CA THR A 34 -2.11 -1.00 8.26
C THR A 34 -1.32 -2.30 8.31
N GLY A 35 -1.93 -3.39 8.76
CA GLY A 35 -1.25 -4.69 8.88
C GLY A 35 -0.10 -4.70 9.89
N ASN A 36 0.02 -3.67 10.73
CA ASN A 36 1.20 -3.47 11.60
C ASN A 36 2.55 -3.52 10.86
N ALA A 37 2.58 -3.16 9.57
CA ALA A 37 3.77 -3.27 8.72
C ALA A 37 4.88 -2.21 9.02
N GLY A 38 4.71 -1.41 10.07
CA GLY A 38 5.74 -0.49 10.54
C GLY A 38 6.09 0.66 9.57
N GLY A 39 7.35 1.07 9.59
CA GLY A 39 7.86 2.23 8.84
C GLY A 39 7.75 2.11 7.32
N ARG A 40 7.89 3.23 6.59
CA ARG A 40 7.79 3.30 5.12
C ARG A 40 9.18 3.53 4.51
N LEU A 41 9.85 2.46 4.09
CA LEU A 41 11.23 2.50 3.61
C LEU A 41 11.39 3.22 2.27
N ALA A 42 10.41 3.03 1.38
CA ALA A 42 10.41 3.63 0.05
C ALA A 42 8.98 3.87 -0.43
N CYS A 43 8.81 4.85 -1.31
CA CYS A 43 7.57 5.08 -2.03
C CYS A 43 7.84 5.52 -3.47
N GLY A 44 6.87 5.31 -4.35
CA GLY A 44 6.94 5.73 -5.75
C GLY A 44 5.56 5.91 -6.35
N PHE A 45 5.45 6.79 -7.34
CA PHE A 45 4.19 7.05 -8.05
C PHE A 45 4.02 6.12 -9.25
N PHE A 46 2.78 5.73 -9.51
CA PHE A 46 2.42 5.13 -10.79
C PHE A 46 2.14 6.21 -11.82
N VAL A 47 2.93 6.23 -12.90
CA VAL A 47 2.76 7.14 -14.03
C VAL A 47 2.59 6.32 -15.30
N VAL A 48 1.57 6.67 -16.09
CA VAL A 48 1.42 6.17 -17.46
C VAL A 48 2.16 7.13 -18.38
N LEU A 49 3.17 6.63 -19.09
CA LEU A 49 3.86 7.39 -20.12
C LEU A 49 3.00 7.41 -21.39
N MET A 50 2.81 8.59 -21.98
CA MET A 50 2.12 8.80 -23.26
C MET A 50 3.11 8.80 -24.41
#